data_AF-A0AAV6AKF3-F1
#
_entry.id   AF-A0AAV6AKF3-F1
#
_cell.length_a   1.000
_cell.length_b   1.000
_cell.length_c   1.000
_cell.angle_alpha   90.00
_cell.angle_beta   90.00
_cell.angle_gamma   90.00
#
_symmetry.space_group_name_H-M   'P 1'
#
loop_
_entity.id
_entity.type
_entity.pdbx_description
1 polymer ?
#
loop_
_entity_poly.entity_id
_entity_poly.type
_entity_poly.pdbx_seq_one_letter_code
_entity_poly.pdbx_strand_id
1 'polypeptide(L)'
;MTGRIAPYTLFVGFLIWSSSFVALYAFNSVGCGLGWDEVRLAGAVTLNRTALLGIWILHIAAFAPMFAYLRAKSGGRPITNAVDVATWASTIAAATATVWTGLPVLWATACV
;
A
#
# COMPACT_ATOMS: atom_id res chain seq x y z
N MET A 1 16.34 1.04 22.34
CA MET A 1 17.40 1.25 21.33
C MET A 1 17.08 2.49 20.52
N THR A 2 17.55 3.64 20.99
CA THR A 2 17.33 4.96 20.37
C THR A 2 18.31 5.11 19.21
N GLY A 3 17.83 5.02 17.97
CA GLY A 3 18.66 5.24 16.78
C GLY A 3 18.03 6.33 15.92
N ARG A 4 18.86 7.18 15.30
CA ARG A 4 18.38 8.15 14.31
C ARG A 4 17.65 7.40 13.18
N ILE A 5 16.57 7.99 12.68
CA ILE A 5 15.93 7.54 11.45
C ILE A 5 16.92 7.77 10.31
N ALA A 6 17.14 6.75 9.50
CA ALA A 6 18.06 6.88 8.38
C ALA A 6 17.39 7.69 7.25
N PRO A 7 18.13 8.52 6.50
CA PRO A 7 17.54 9.40 5.50
C PRO A 7 16.84 8.64 4.36
N TYR A 8 17.25 7.40 4.06
CA TYR A 8 16.58 6.57 3.05
C TYR A 8 15.14 6.20 3.43
N THR A 9 14.80 6.21 4.74
CA THR A 9 13.45 5.89 5.23
C THR A 9 12.39 6.85 4.68
N LEU A 10 12.79 8.07 4.27
CA LEU A 10 11.93 9.03 3.59
C LEU A 10 11.24 8.46 2.35
N PHE A 11 11.93 7.59 1.61
CA PHE A 11 11.46 7.06 0.32
C PHE A 11 10.72 5.72 0.46
N VAL A 12 10.93 4.99 1.55
CA VAL A 12 10.41 3.63 1.71
C VAL A 12 8.88 3.60 1.64
N GLY A 13 8.20 4.55 2.28
CA GLY A 13 6.73 4.65 2.20
C GLY A 13 6.24 4.79 0.76
N PHE A 14 6.86 5.69 -0.01
CA PHE A 14 6.50 5.89 -1.42
C PHE A 14 6.88 4.70 -2.31
N LEU A 15 7.96 3.96 -2.01
CA LEU A 15 8.28 2.73 -2.73
C LEU A 15 7.19 1.67 -2.54
N ILE A 16 6.66 1.50 -1.32
CA ILE A 16 5.53 0.60 -1.04
C ILE A 16 4.29 1.04 -1.83
N TRP A 17 3.98 2.33 -1.83
CA TRP A 17 2.85 2.85 -2.60
C TRP A 17 3.04 2.65 -4.11
N SER A 18 4.21 2.98 -4.66
CA SER A 18 4.50 2.83 -6.08
C SER A 18 4.44 1.36 -6.52
N SER A 19 4.96 0.42 -5.70
CA SER A 19 4.81 -1.01 -6.00
C SER A 19 3.36 -1.45 -5.97
N SER A 20 2.54 -0.91 -5.05
CA SER A 20 1.11 -1.19 -5.00
C SER A 20 0.41 -0.74 -6.28
N PHE A 21 0.66 0.48 -6.73
CA PHE A 21 0.09 1.02 -7.97
C PHE A 21 0.47 0.17 -9.18
N VAL A 22 1.76 -0.16 -9.33
CA VAL A 22 2.25 -0.99 -10.45
C VAL A 22 1.64 -2.39 -10.40
N ALA A 23 1.59 -3.02 -9.23
CA ALA A 23 1.04 -4.35 -9.07
C ALA A 23 -0.46 -4.40 -9.38
N LEU A 24 -1.24 -3.44 -8.85
CA LEU A 24 -2.67 -3.35 -9.12
C LEU A 24 -2.93 -3.11 -10.62
N TYR A 25 -2.19 -2.21 -11.26
CA TYR A 25 -2.33 -1.94 -12.68
C TYR A 25 -1.99 -3.18 -13.52
N ALA A 26 -0.84 -3.80 -13.28
CA ALA A 26 -0.39 -4.97 -14.03
C ALA A 26 -1.34 -6.16 -13.86
N PHE A 27 -1.76 -6.47 -12.63
CA PHE A 27 -2.68 -7.57 -12.39
C PHE A 27 -4.08 -7.30 -12.89
N ASN A 28 -4.53 -6.04 -12.93
CA ASN A 28 -5.81 -5.72 -13.57
C ASN A 28 -5.76 -6.03 -15.07
N SER A 29 -4.72 -5.58 -15.77
CA SER A 29 -4.53 -5.85 -17.20
C SER A 29 -4.38 -7.35 -17.50
N VAL A 30 -3.57 -8.06 -16.71
CA VAL A 30 -3.37 -9.51 -16.86
C VAL A 30 -4.66 -10.27 -16.54
N GLY A 31 -5.35 -9.90 -15.47
CA GLY A 31 -6.60 -10.53 -15.06
C GLY A 31 -7.69 -10.42 -16.12
N CYS A 32 -7.85 -9.24 -16.73
CA CYS A 32 -8.78 -9.06 -17.84
C CYS A 32 -8.34 -9.82 -19.10
N GLY A 33 -7.05 -9.81 -19.43
CA GLY A 33 -6.52 -10.54 -20.59
C GLY A 33 -6.63 -12.07 -20.48
N LEU A 34 -6.67 -12.60 -19.25
CA LEU A 34 -6.81 -14.04 -18.97
C LEU A 34 -8.24 -14.45 -18.60
N GLY A 35 -9.23 -13.54 -18.65
CA GLY A 35 -10.63 -13.82 -18.31
C GLY A 35 -10.88 -14.14 -16.83
N TRP A 36 -10.03 -13.67 -15.92
CA TRP A 36 -10.18 -13.91 -14.48
C TRP A 36 -11.42 -13.22 -13.87
N ASP A 37 -12.00 -12.26 -14.58
CA ASP A 37 -13.27 -11.64 -14.23
C ASP A 37 -14.48 -12.54 -14.53
N GLU A 38 -14.34 -13.53 -15.43
CA GLU A 38 -15.39 -14.52 -15.71
C GLU A 38 -15.40 -15.66 -14.68
N VAL A 39 -14.26 -15.93 -14.04
CA VAL A 39 -14.10 -16.98 -13.03
C VAL A 39 -14.72 -16.54 -11.71
N ARG A 40 -15.93 -17.01 -11.41
CA ARG A 40 -16.63 -16.72 -10.15
C ARG A 40 -16.18 -17.64 -9.03
N LEU A 41 -15.78 -17.06 -7.90
CA LEU A 41 -15.41 -17.80 -6.69
C LEU A 41 -16.59 -17.95 -5.72
N ALA A 42 -17.33 -16.85 -5.48
CA ALA A 42 -18.50 -16.85 -4.62
C ALA A 42 -19.42 -15.65 -4.94
N GLY A 43 -20.65 -15.90 -5.37
CA GLY A 43 -21.61 -14.84 -5.71
C GLY A 43 -21.06 -13.90 -6.79
N ALA A 44 -20.95 -12.61 -6.47
CA ALA A 44 -20.41 -11.58 -7.35
C ALA A 44 -18.87 -11.40 -7.24
N VAL A 45 -18.18 -12.25 -6.46
CA VAL A 45 -16.73 -12.19 -6.29
C VAL A 45 -16.04 -13.01 -7.38
N THR A 46 -15.22 -12.35 -8.17
CA THR A 46 -14.42 -12.94 -9.26
C THR A 46 -12.99 -13.20 -8.81
N LEU A 47 -12.29 -14.11 -9.49
CA LEU A 47 -10.88 -14.38 -9.24
C LEU A 47 -10.03 -13.10 -9.40
N ASN A 48 -10.32 -12.29 -10.41
CA ASN A 48 -9.64 -11.01 -10.62
C ASN A 48 -9.78 -10.07 -9.41
N ARG A 49 -11.02 -9.85 -8.94
CA ARG A 49 -11.26 -8.99 -7.76
C ARG A 49 -10.56 -9.53 -6.52
N THR A 50 -10.59 -10.84 -6.29
CA THR A 50 -9.89 -11.45 -5.15
C THR A 50 -8.38 -11.24 -5.23
N ALA A 51 -7.76 -11.37 -6.42
CA ALA A 51 -6.34 -11.13 -6.61
C ALA A 51 -5.97 -9.65 -6.33
N LEU A 52 -6.74 -8.71 -6.87
CA LEU A 52 -6.53 -7.27 -6.65
C LEU A 52 -6.70 -6.89 -5.16
N LEU A 53 -7.72 -7.43 -4.48
CA LEU A 53 -7.90 -7.23 -3.04
C LEU A 53 -6.75 -7.81 -2.24
N GLY A 54 -6.25 -9.00 -2.61
CA GLY A 54 -5.08 -9.61 -1.98
C GLY A 54 -3.84 -8.72 -2.09
N ILE A 55 -3.55 -8.20 -3.29
CA ILE A 55 -2.44 -7.26 -3.53
C ILE A 55 -2.61 -6.00 -2.69
N TRP A 56 -3.81 -5.42 -2.67
CA TRP A 56 -4.08 -4.19 -1.93
C TRP A 56 -3.92 -4.37 -0.42
N ILE A 57 -4.52 -5.43 0.15
CA ILE A 57 -4.42 -5.75 1.58
C ILE A 57 -2.97 -6.02 1.98
N LEU A 58 -2.21 -6.73 1.16
CA LEU A 58 -0.79 -6.98 1.41
C LEU A 58 0.03 -5.68 1.50
N HIS A 59 -0.23 -4.72 0.61
CA HIS A 59 0.46 -3.43 0.64
C HIS A 59 0.02 -2.55 1.82
N ILE A 60 -1.26 -2.57 2.21
CA ILE A 60 -1.72 -1.93 3.45
C ILE A 60 -1.00 -2.56 4.66
N ALA A 61 -0.92 -3.89 4.72
CA ALA A 61 -0.25 -4.60 5.80
C ALA A 61 1.25 -4.28 5.86
N ALA A 62 1.91 -3.98 4.73
CA ALA A 62 3.31 -3.59 4.69
C ALA A 62 3.60 -2.26 5.42
N PHE A 63 2.61 -1.39 5.62
CA PHE A 63 2.78 -0.18 6.43
C PHE A 63 2.81 -0.44 7.95
N ALA A 64 2.25 -1.55 8.43
CA ALA A 64 2.26 -1.90 9.85
C ALA A 64 3.70 -2.03 10.43
N PRO A 65 4.62 -2.83 9.85
CA PRO A 65 5.99 -2.89 10.31
C PRO A 65 6.74 -1.56 10.12
N MET A 66 6.40 -0.77 9.09
CA MET A 66 6.97 0.56 8.87
C MET A 66 6.60 1.52 10.02
N PHE A 67 5.32 1.60 10.40
CA PHE A 67 4.89 2.43 11.52
C PHE A 67 5.46 1.93 12.86
N ALA A 68 5.55 0.61 13.05
CA ALA A 68 6.19 0.04 14.23
C ALA A 68 7.67 0.45 14.32
N TYR A 69 8.41 0.40 13.20
CA TYR A 69 9.79 0.85 13.11
C TYR A 69 9.93 2.35 13.45
N LEU A 70 9.12 3.21 12.84
CA LEU A 70 9.15 4.66 13.10
C LEU A 70 8.84 4.99 14.56
N ARG A 71 7.85 4.30 15.15
CA ARG A 71 7.48 4.48 16.57
C ARG A 71 8.60 4.02 17.50
N ALA A 72 9.21 2.86 17.23
CA ALA A 72 10.32 2.34 18.01
C ALA A 72 11.55 3.27 17.95
N LYS A 73 11.83 3.87 16.80
CA LYS A 73 12.93 4.83 16.61
C LYS A 73 12.67 6.18 17.27
N SER A 74 11.43 6.65 17.25
CA SER A 74 11.02 7.91 17.88
C SER A 74 11.09 7.82 19.41
N GLY A 75 10.91 6.63 20.00
CA GLY A 75 11.14 6.39 21.43
C GLY A 75 10.36 7.29 22.38
N GLY A 76 9.19 7.80 21.95
CA GLY A 76 8.37 8.75 22.72
C GLY A 76 8.89 10.19 22.77
N ARG A 77 9.98 10.50 22.06
CA ARG A 77 10.48 11.88 21.93
C ARG A 77 9.58 12.69 20.99
N PRO A 78 9.38 13.99 21.27
CA PRO A 78 8.70 14.86 20.32
C PRO A 78 9.47 14.90 19.00
N ILE A 79 8.73 14.84 17.89
CA ILE A 79 9.27 14.91 16.53
C ILE A 79 9.67 16.36 16.29
N THR A 80 10.94 16.69 16.51
CA THR A 80 11.40 18.10 16.45
C THR A 80 12.32 18.40 15.28
N ASN A 81 12.95 17.39 14.67
CA ASN A 81 13.81 17.61 13.51
C ASN A 81 13.01 17.47 12.19
N ALA A 82 13.42 18.24 11.18
CA ALA A 82 12.73 18.28 9.89
C ALA A 82 12.71 16.92 9.17
N VAL A 83 13.73 16.08 9.37
CA VAL A 83 13.85 14.75 8.72
C VAL A 83 12.82 13.78 9.28
N ASP A 84 12.61 13.76 10.58
CA ASP A 84 11.63 12.90 11.24
C ASP A 84 10.21 13.35 10.89
N VAL A 85 9.94 14.67 10.88
CA VAL A 85 8.64 15.21 10.42
C VAL A 85 8.38 14.79 8.97
N ALA A 86 9.35 14.99 8.08
CA ALA A 86 9.23 14.63 6.68
C ALA A 86 9.03 13.11 6.49
N THR A 87 9.71 12.27 7.28
CA THR A 87 9.57 10.80 7.20
C THR A 87 8.19 10.34 7.65
N TRP A 88 7.67 10.91 8.75
CA TRP A 88 6.32 10.60 9.21
C TRP A 88 5.28 11.08 8.20
N ALA A 89 5.39 12.33 7.72
CA ALA A 89 4.47 12.90 6.75
C ALA A 89 4.48 12.12 5.42
N SER A 90 5.66 11.76 4.90
CA SER A 90 5.75 10.98 3.65
C SER A 90 5.19 9.57 3.81
N THR A 91 5.43 8.91 4.95
CA THR A 91 4.89 7.58 5.23
C THR A 91 3.37 7.61 5.35
N ILE A 92 2.81 8.61 6.05
CA ILE A 92 1.36 8.78 6.16
C ILE A 92 0.75 9.08 4.78
N ALA A 93 1.34 10.01 4.02
CA ALA A 93 0.88 10.35 2.68
C ALA A 93 0.86 9.11 1.76
N ALA A 94 1.93 8.29 1.79
CA ALA A 94 2.00 7.07 1.00
C ALA A 94 1.00 6.00 1.46
N ALA A 95 0.75 5.86 2.77
CA ALA A 95 -0.27 4.96 3.29
C ALA A 95 -1.68 5.39 2.84
N THR A 96 -2.00 6.68 2.97
CA THR A 96 -3.27 7.25 2.50
C THR A 96 -3.43 7.09 0.99
N ALA A 97 -2.37 7.34 0.22
CA ALA A 97 -2.38 7.14 -1.22
C ALA A 97 -2.61 5.65 -1.58
N THR A 98 -2.02 4.72 -0.84
CA THR A 98 -2.23 3.26 -1.05
C THR A 98 -3.67 2.86 -0.76
N VAL A 99 -4.28 3.37 0.30
CA VAL A 99 -5.70 3.17 0.58
C VAL A 99 -6.54 3.74 -0.57
N TRP A 100 -6.27 4.99 -0.96
CA TRP A 100 -7.01 5.67 -2.01
C TRP A 100 -6.94 4.95 -3.38
N THR A 101 -5.74 4.53 -3.79
CA THR A 101 -5.52 3.84 -5.07
C THR A 101 -6.25 2.50 -5.16
N GLY A 102 -6.39 1.76 -4.06
CA GLY A 102 -7.08 0.47 -4.06
C GLY A 102 -8.59 0.54 -3.80
N LEU A 103 -9.12 1.67 -3.32
CA LEU A 103 -10.57 1.83 -3.06
C LEU A 103 -11.48 1.44 -4.24
N PRO A 104 -11.17 1.82 -5.50
CA PRO A 104 -12.00 1.45 -6.64
C PRO A 104 -12.19 -0.07 -6.81
N VAL A 105 -11.25 -0.91 -6.35
CA VAL A 105 -11.34 -2.39 -6.45
C VAL A 105 -12.63 -2.93 -5.79
N LEU A 106 -13.16 -2.24 -4.78
CA LEU A 106 -14.35 -2.65 -4.03
C LEU A 106 -15.65 -2.57 -4.83
N TRP A 107 -15.73 -1.66 -5.81
CA TRP A 107 -16.99 -1.36 -6.50
C TRP A 107 -16.88 -1.21 -8.01
N ALA A 108 -15.72 -0.82 -8.53
CA ALA A 108 -15.51 -0.68 -9.97
C ALA A 108 -15.54 -2.04 -10.68
N THR A 109 -16.07 -2.02 -11.90
CA THR A 109 -15.94 -3.12 -12.86
C THR A 109 -14.51 -3.07 -13.42
N ALA A 110 -13.75 -4.14 -13.20
CA ALA A 110 -12.32 -4.19 -13.49
C ALA A 110 -11.99 -4.26 -14.99
N CYS A 111 -12.90 -4.83 -15.77
CA CYS A 111 -12.74 -5.08 -17.20
C CYS A 111 -13.95 -4.45 -17.92
N VAL A 112 -13.66 -3.62 -18.92
CA VAL A 112 -14.65 -2.95 -19.78
C VAL A 112 -14.17 -3.06 -21.21
#